data_AF-A0A535L0Q3-F1
#
_entry.id   AF-A0A535L0Q3-F1
#
_cell.length_a   1.000
_cell.length_b   1.000
_cell.length_c   1.000
_cell.angle_alpha   90.00
_cell.angle_beta   90.00
_cell.angle_gamma   90.00
#
_symmetry.space_group_name_H-M   'P 1'
#
loop_
_entity.id
_entity.type
_entity.pdbx_description
1 polymer ?
#
loop_
_entity_poly.entity_id
_entity_poly.type
_entity_poly.pdbx_seq_one_letter_code
_entity_poly.pdbx_strand_id
1 'polypeptide(L)'
;YRFWRNFENLPRFMEHLKSVTVIDNKHSHWVARAPAGTSVEWDAEIINERENELIAWRSVGDATIGNAGSVHFTPAPGGRGTEVKVVLEYDPPAGRAGVIMARLFGEEPDQQVREDLRHFKEIMEAGEIPTTEGQPSGRSKK
;
A
#
# COMPACT_ATOMS: atom_id res chain seq x y z
N TYR A 1 10.30 -3.31 9.16
CA TYR A 1 11.24 -3.31 8.03
C TYR A 1 11.13 -4.56 7.16
N ARG A 2 11.68 -5.73 7.55
CA ARG A 2 11.80 -6.91 6.67
C ARG A 2 10.51 -7.34 5.99
N PHE A 3 9.39 -7.33 6.72
CA PHE A 3 8.07 -7.63 6.16
C PHE A 3 7.72 -6.70 4.99
N TRP A 4 7.88 -5.39 5.20
CA TRP A 4 7.62 -4.37 4.18
C TRP A 4 8.61 -4.45 3.03
N ARG A 5 9.89 -4.75 3.30
CA ARG A 5 10.94 -4.85 2.28
C ARG A 5 10.67 -5.91 1.22
N ASN A 6 9.94 -6.96 1.61
CA ASN A 6 9.33 -7.85 0.64
C ASN A 6 8.01 -7.24 0.16
N PHE A 7 8.05 -6.52 -0.96
CA PHE A 7 6.87 -5.84 -1.50
C PHE A 7 5.72 -6.78 -1.89
N GLU A 8 5.99 -8.08 -2.06
CA GLU A 8 4.91 -9.08 -2.27
C GLU A 8 3.95 -9.18 -1.09
N ASN A 9 4.33 -8.66 0.09
CA ASN A 9 3.45 -8.56 1.24
C ASN A 9 2.48 -7.36 1.20
N LEU A 10 2.74 -6.33 0.38
CA LEU A 10 1.92 -5.12 0.38
C LEU A 10 0.43 -5.40 0.07
N PRO A 11 0.06 -6.24 -0.92
CA PRO A 11 -1.33 -6.56 -1.20
C PRO A 11 -2.07 -7.25 -0.05
N ARG A 12 -1.37 -7.68 1.00
CA ARG A 12 -2.00 -8.27 2.20
C ARG A 12 -2.66 -7.21 3.07
N PHE A 13 -2.22 -5.96 3.01
CA PHE A 13 -2.75 -4.88 3.85
C PHE A 13 -3.03 -3.60 3.08
N MET A 14 -2.66 -3.51 1.81
CA MET A 14 -3.01 -2.42 0.90
C MET A 14 -4.10 -2.90 -0.07
N GLU A 15 -5.36 -2.65 0.24
CA GLU A 15 -6.50 -3.27 -0.47
C GLU A 15 -6.58 -2.88 -1.95
N HIS A 16 -6.09 -1.67 -2.27
CA HIS A 16 -6.04 -1.14 -3.63
C HIS A 16 -5.05 -1.89 -4.52
N LEU A 17 -4.07 -2.60 -3.95
CA LEU A 17 -3.15 -3.47 -4.67
C LEU A 17 -3.76 -4.86 -4.84
N LYS A 18 -3.78 -5.34 -6.09
CA LYS A 18 -4.15 -6.71 -6.43
C LYS A 18 -2.96 -7.65 -6.26
N SER A 19 -1.77 -7.25 -6.72
CA SER A 19 -0.55 -8.04 -6.59
C SER A 19 0.69 -7.16 -6.74
N VAL A 20 1.77 -7.58 -6.11
CA VAL A 20 3.13 -7.08 -6.37
C VAL A 20 4.02 -8.29 -6.59
N THR A 21 4.81 -8.27 -7.67
CA THR A 21 5.76 -9.31 -8.02
C THR A 21 7.16 -8.71 -8.01
N VAL A 22 8.04 -9.24 -7.16
CA VAL A 22 9.43 -8.77 -7.10
C VAL A 22 10.21 -9.38 -8.27
N ILE A 23 10.83 -8.53 -9.09
CA ILE A 23 11.60 -8.95 -10.27
C ILE A 23 13.06 -9.19 -9.86
N ASP A 24 13.63 -8.23 -9.12
CA ASP A 24 14.98 -8.30 -8.58
C ASP A 24 15.09 -7.52 -7.26
N ASN A 25 16.31 -7.28 -6.77
CA ASN A 25 16.54 -6.59 -5.50
C ASN A 25 15.97 -5.16 -5.46
N LYS A 26 15.79 -4.49 -6.59
CA LYS A 26 15.32 -3.10 -6.67
C LYS A 26 14.03 -2.94 -7.46
N HIS A 27 13.71 -3.84 -8.38
CA HIS A 27 12.57 -3.70 -9.29
C HIS A 27 11.43 -4.64 -8.93
N SER A 28 10.21 -4.18 -9.17
CA SER A 28 8.98 -4.92 -8.91
C SER A 28 7.87 -4.48 -9.86
N HIS A 29 6.97 -5.40 -10.21
CA HIS A 29 5.78 -5.16 -11.01
C HIS A 29 4.54 -5.11 -10.12
N TRP A 30 3.74 -4.05 -10.24
CA TRP A 30 2.61 -3.77 -9.36
C TRP A 30 1.32 -3.75 -10.18
N VAL A 31 0.27 -4.34 -9.63
CA VAL A 31 -1.06 -4.38 -10.22
C VAL A 31 -2.06 -3.82 -9.20
N ALA A 32 -2.73 -2.72 -9.52
CA ALA A 32 -3.80 -2.14 -8.70
C ALA A 32 -5.19 -2.41 -9.28
N ARG A 33 -6.19 -2.47 -8.38
CA ARG A 33 -7.60 -2.69 -8.73
C ARG A 33 -8.22 -1.40 -9.22
N ALA A 34 -8.66 -1.34 -10.48
CA ALA A 34 -9.35 -0.20 -11.05
C ALA A 34 -10.86 -0.42 -11.16
N PRO A 35 -11.65 0.67 -11.31
CA PRO A 35 -13.10 0.59 -11.44
C PRO A 35 -13.56 -0.37 -12.55
N ALA A 36 -14.80 -0.86 -12.42
CA ALA A 36 -15.40 -1.82 -13.36
C ALA A 36 -14.61 -3.14 -13.53
N GLY A 37 -13.86 -3.55 -12.49
CA GLY A 37 -13.11 -4.80 -12.49
C GLY A 37 -11.85 -4.79 -13.37
N THR A 38 -11.40 -3.60 -13.78
CA THR A 38 -10.16 -3.43 -14.54
C THR A 38 -8.93 -3.39 -13.62
N SER A 39 -7.73 -3.37 -14.19
CA SER A 39 -6.47 -3.16 -13.46
C SER A 39 -5.64 -2.05 -14.08
N VAL A 40 -4.79 -1.44 -13.26
CA VAL A 40 -3.68 -0.60 -13.70
C VAL A 40 -2.39 -1.23 -13.24
N GLU A 41 -1.39 -1.20 -14.11
CA GLU A 41 -0.13 -1.91 -13.91
C GLU A 41 1.04 -0.96 -14.15
N TRP A 42 2.08 -1.10 -13.35
CA TRP A 42 3.32 -0.34 -13.48
C TRP A 42 4.50 -1.10 -12.88
N ASP A 43 5.70 -0.78 -13.36
CA ASP A 43 6.92 -1.20 -12.71
C ASP A 43 7.40 -0.12 -11.74
N ALA A 44 7.97 -0.53 -10.62
CA ALA A 44 8.52 0.34 -9.60
C ALA A 44 9.96 -0.04 -9.26
N GLU A 45 10.79 0.96 -8.99
CA GLU A 45 12.17 0.80 -8.51
C GLU A 45 12.34 1.35 -7.10
N ILE A 46 13.17 0.70 -6.28
CA ILE A 46 13.64 1.24 -4.99
C ILE A 46 14.74 2.25 -5.25
N ILE A 47 14.48 3.52 -4.90
CA ILE A 47 15.39 4.65 -5.10
C ILE A 47 16.21 5.01 -3.86
N ASN A 48 15.76 4.62 -2.67
CA ASN A 48 16.50 4.81 -1.44
C ASN A 48 16.17 3.68 -0.45
N GLU A 49 17.19 3.12 0.18
CA GLU A 49 17.04 2.07 1.17
C GLU A 49 18.05 2.31 2.30
N ARG A 50 17.54 2.42 3.52
CA ARG A 50 18.33 2.40 4.75
C ARG A 50 17.75 1.35 5.66
N GLU A 51 18.53 0.31 5.92
CA GLU A 51 18.05 -0.85 6.67
C GLU A 51 17.44 -0.43 8.01
N ASN A 52 16.25 -0.96 8.31
CA ASN A 52 15.48 -0.67 9.51
C ASN A 52 15.02 0.78 9.70
N GLU A 53 15.23 1.66 8.71
CA GLU A 53 14.89 3.08 8.82
C GLU A 53 14.00 3.58 7.67
N LEU A 54 14.30 3.23 6.42
CA LEU A 54 13.67 3.82 5.24
C LEU A 54 13.66 2.86 4.06
N ILE A 55 12.54 2.83 3.34
CA ILE A 55 12.46 2.31 1.97
C ILE A 55 11.68 3.33 1.15
N ALA A 56 12.25 3.83 0.05
CA ALA A 56 11.59 4.72 -0.89
C ALA A 56 11.59 4.11 -2.29
N TRP A 57 10.48 4.26 -3.00
CA TRP A 57 10.26 3.72 -4.33
C TRP A 57 9.62 4.76 -5.24
N ARG A 58 9.71 4.52 -6.56
CA ARG A 58 8.94 5.25 -7.57
C ARG A 58 8.59 4.36 -8.75
N SER A 59 7.52 4.69 -9.45
CA SER A 59 7.18 4.11 -10.74
C SER A 59 8.26 4.45 -11.79
N VAL A 60 8.54 3.52 -12.70
CA VAL A 60 9.52 3.68 -13.79
C VAL A 60 8.89 3.39 -15.16
N GLY A 61 9.56 3.86 -16.22
CA GLY A 61 9.11 3.70 -17.60
C GLY A 61 7.88 4.55 -17.93
N ASP A 62 7.13 4.10 -18.94
CA ASP A 62 5.88 4.74 -19.40
C ASP A 62 4.68 4.32 -18.50
N ALA A 63 4.88 4.36 -17.18
CA ALA A 63 3.85 4.01 -16.22
C ALA A 63 2.60 4.88 -16.46
N THR A 64 1.44 4.22 -16.59
CA THR A 64 0.16 4.92 -16.84
C THR A 64 -0.19 5.85 -15.68
N ILE A 65 0.35 5.58 -14.50
CA ILE A 65 0.19 6.36 -13.29
C ILE A 65 1.58 6.56 -12.68
N GLY A 66 2.03 7.82 -12.64
CA GLY A 66 3.21 8.21 -11.88
C GLY A 66 2.93 8.12 -10.39
N ASN A 67 3.72 7.35 -9.66
CA ASN A 67 3.68 7.34 -8.20
C ASN A 67 5.09 7.28 -7.61
N ALA A 68 5.22 7.85 -6.43
CA ALA A 68 6.37 7.65 -5.57
C ALA A 68 5.89 7.46 -4.14
N GLY A 69 6.72 6.83 -3.32
CA GLY A 69 6.40 6.65 -1.92
C GLY A 69 7.61 6.36 -1.08
N SER A 70 7.46 6.55 0.22
CA SER A 70 8.40 6.09 1.21
C SER A 70 7.69 5.53 2.43
N VAL A 71 8.32 4.54 3.04
CA VAL A 71 8.00 4.08 4.39
C VAL A 71 9.19 4.35 5.29
N HIS A 72 8.90 4.98 6.42
CA HIS A 72 9.85 5.29 7.48
C HIS A 72 9.53 4.45 8.70
N PHE A 73 10.56 3.93 9.33
CA PHE A 73 10.49 3.16 10.57
C PHE A 73 11.26 3.91 11.64
N THR A 74 10.61 4.25 12.76
CA THR A 74 11.26 4.92 13.88
C THR A 74 10.87 4.26 15.21
N PRO A 75 11.74 4.27 16.23
CA PRO A 75 11.37 3.78 17.56
C PRO A 75 10.18 4.57 18.13
N ALA A 76 9.13 3.88 18.57
CA ALA A 76 7.99 4.51 19.21
C ALA A 76 8.35 5.05 20.61
N PRO A 77 7.79 6.19 21.04
CA PRO A 77 8.04 6.75 22.36
C PRO A 77 7.75 5.77 23.49
N GLY A 78 8.63 5.75 24.50
CA GLY A 78 8.53 4.87 25.66
C GLY A 78 8.86 3.40 25.35
N GLY A 79 9.55 3.11 24.24
CA GLY A 79 9.96 1.74 23.88
C GLY A 79 8.79 0.84 23.46
N ARG A 80 7.66 1.41 23.04
CA ARG A 80 6.41 0.70 22.72
C ARG A 80 6.37 0.12 21.31
N GLY A 81 7.52 -0.21 20.73
CA GLY A 81 7.63 -0.77 19.38
C GLY A 81 8.11 0.23 18.34
N THR A 82 7.54 0.16 17.14
CA THR A 82 7.96 0.94 15.96
C THR A 82 6.81 1.82 15.48
N GLU A 83 7.07 3.11 15.29
CA GLU A 83 6.20 3.99 14.53
C GLU A 83 6.53 3.85 13.05
N VAL A 84 5.49 3.60 12.25
CA VAL A 84 5.57 3.41 10.80
C VAL A 84 4.88 4.59 10.14
N LYS A 85 5.62 5.35 9.34
CA LYS A 85 5.10 6.49 8.60
C LYS A 85 5.24 6.24 7.11
N VAL A 86 4.11 6.31 6.41
CA VAL A 86 4.07 6.24 4.95
C VAL A 86 3.84 7.62 4.38
N VAL A 87 4.59 7.96 3.35
CA VAL A 87 4.39 9.15 2.52
C VAL A 87 4.19 8.66 1.10
N LEU A 88 3.11 9.07 0.46
CA LEU A 88 2.82 8.74 -0.94
C LEU A 88 2.71 10.04 -1.71
N GLU A 89 3.30 10.06 -2.89
CA GLU A 89 3.23 11.16 -3.83
C GLU A 89 2.63 10.63 -5.14
N TYR A 90 1.62 11.36 -5.60
CA TYR A 90 0.93 11.09 -6.84
C TYR A 90 0.88 12.38 -7.63
N ASP A 91 1.32 12.34 -8.89
CA ASP A 91 1.09 13.41 -9.84
C ASP A 91 0.00 12.94 -10.80
N PRO A 92 -1.30 13.27 -10.56
CA PRO A 92 -2.37 12.83 -11.44
C PRO A 92 -2.21 13.52 -12.80
N PRO A 93 -1.88 12.78 -13.88
CA PRO A 93 -1.77 13.39 -15.19
C PRO A 93 -3.14 13.89 -15.66
N ALA A 94 -3.16 14.98 -16.42
CA ALA A 94 -4.39 15.48 -17.03
C ALA A 94 -5.03 14.42 -17.94
N GLY A 95 -6.37 14.40 -17.99
CA GLY A 95 -7.12 13.49 -18.86
C GLY A 95 -7.45 12.14 -18.23
N ARG A 96 -7.47 11.07 -19.04
CA ARG A 96 -8.04 9.77 -18.64
C ARG A 96 -7.29 9.13 -17.46
N ALA A 97 -5.97 9.27 -17.39
CA ALA A 97 -5.17 8.70 -16.31
C ALA A 97 -5.44 9.39 -14.96
N GLY A 98 -5.66 10.72 -14.92
CA GLY A 98 -6.11 11.42 -13.71
C GLY A 98 -7.49 10.96 -13.22
N VAL A 99 -8.43 10.69 -14.14
CA VAL A 99 -9.74 10.13 -13.78
C VAL A 99 -9.62 8.72 -13.18
N ILE A 100 -8.69 7.91 -13.69
CA ILE A 100 -8.43 6.57 -13.15
C ILE A 100 -7.84 6.68 -11.74
N MET A 101 -6.83 7.53 -11.55
CA MET A 101 -6.21 7.80 -10.25
C MET A 101 -7.24 8.27 -9.21
N ALA A 102 -8.08 9.25 -9.54
CA ALA A 102 -9.13 9.73 -8.64
C ALA A 102 -10.13 8.63 -8.23
N ARG A 103 -10.40 7.66 -9.11
CA ARG A 103 -11.29 6.54 -8.80
C ARG A 103 -10.61 5.38 -8.05
N LEU A 104 -9.29 5.23 -8.22
CA LEU A 104 -8.48 4.25 -7.48
C LEU A 104 -8.37 4.65 -6.00
N PHE A 105 -7.98 5.89 -5.75
CA PHE A 105 -7.70 6.40 -4.40
C PHE A 105 -8.88 7.16 -3.78
N GLY A 106 -9.96 7.33 -4.53
CA GLY A 106 -11.17 8.01 -4.07
C GLY A 106 -10.97 9.50 -3.77
N GLU A 107 -11.95 10.09 -3.11
CA GLU A 107 -11.91 11.49 -2.65
C GLU A 107 -11.02 11.67 -1.40
N GLU A 108 -10.72 10.58 -0.67
CA GLU A 108 -10.00 10.62 0.60
C GLU A 108 -8.80 9.63 0.65
N PRO A 109 -7.74 9.84 -0.17
CA PRO A 109 -6.56 8.96 -0.19
C PRO A 109 -5.91 8.77 1.19
N ASP A 110 -5.89 9.82 2.01
CA ASP A 110 -5.31 9.79 3.35
C ASP A 110 -6.02 8.79 4.28
N GLN A 111 -7.33 8.59 4.11
CA GLN A 111 -8.08 7.64 4.92
C GLN A 111 -7.74 6.20 4.52
N GLN A 112 -7.60 5.92 3.22
CA GLN A 112 -7.21 4.60 2.74
C GLN A 112 -5.83 4.20 3.25
N VAL A 113 -4.85 5.11 3.19
CA VAL A 113 -3.49 4.83 3.69
C VAL A 113 -3.48 4.60 5.21
N ARG A 114 -4.31 5.33 5.97
CA ARG A 114 -4.44 5.10 7.42
C ARG A 114 -5.02 3.72 7.72
N GLU A 115 -6.02 3.30 6.95
CA GLU A 115 -6.63 1.99 7.10
C GLU A 115 -5.65 0.87 6.74
N ASP A 116 -4.92 1.02 5.64
CA ASP A 116 -3.86 0.09 5.24
C ASP A 116 -2.79 -0.04 6.34
N LEU A 117 -2.39 1.07 6.97
CA LEU A 117 -1.46 1.05 8.11
C LEU A 117 -2.05 0.43 9.37
N ARG A 118 -3.37 0.54 9.59
CA ARG A 118 -4.07 -0.14 10.68
C ARG A 118 -4.05 -1.65 10.48
N HIS A 119 -4.40 -2.12 9.29
CA HIS A 119 -4.32 -3.54 8.94
C HIS A 119 -2.88 -4.06 9.01
N PHE A 120 -1.91 -3.26 8.57
CA PHE A 120 -0.50 -3.61 8.71
C PHE A 120 -0.09 -3.81 10.18
N LYS A 121 -0.49 -2.90 11.07
CA LYS A 121 -0.24 -3.02 12.51
C LYS A 121 -0.83 -4.31 13.06
N GLU A 122 -2.07 -4.65 12.68
CA GLU A 122 -2.74 -5.87 13.11
C GLU A 122 -2.00 -7.13 12.66
N ILE A 123 -1.57 -7.21 11.39
CA ILE A 123 -0.74 -8.31 10.88
C ILE A 123 0.55 -8.44 11.70
N MET A 124 1.21 -7.32 12.01
CA MET A 124 2.49 -7.34 12.69
C MET A 124 2.39 -7.70 14.18
N GLU A 125 1.29 -7.33 14.85
CA GLU A 125 1.10 -7.55 16.28
C GLU A 125 0.39 -8.87 16.61
N ALA A 126 -0.54 -9.31 15.75
CA ALA A 126 -1.36 -10.49 15.98
C ALA A 126 -1.07 -11.65 15.01
N GLY A 127 -0.39 -11.40 13.88
CA GLY A 127 -0.14 -12.40 12.84
C GLY A 127 -1.32 -12.64 11.89
N GLU A 128 -2.46 -11.98 12.11
CA GLU A 128 -3.70 -12.12 11.34
C GLU A 128 -4.27 -10.72 11.00
N ILE A 129 -5.08 -10.66 9.93
CA ILE A 129 -5.95 -9.51 9.67
C ILE A 129 -7.31 -9.89 10.26
N PRO A 130 -7.90 -9.12 11.18
CA PRO A 130 -9.27 -9.31 11.61
C PRO A 130 -10.21 -9.14 10.42
N THR A 131 -10.72 -10.24 9.86
CA THR A 131 -11.75 -10.18 8.81
C THR A 131 -13.14 -10.32 9.44
N THR A 132 -14.11 -9.59 8.90
CA THR A 132 -15.53 -9.79 9.23
C THR A 132 -16.21 -10.74 8.24
N GLU A 133 -15.51 -11.19 7.19
CA GLU A 133 -16.00 -12.22 6.27
C GLU A 133 -16.28 -13.52 7.02
N GLY A 134 -17.56 -13.88 7.10
CA GLY A 134 -18.02 -15.10 7.78
C GLY A 134 -18.43 -14.92 9.25
N GLN A 135 -18.36 -13.70 9.82
CA GLN A 135 -18.97 -13.46 11.13
C GLN A 135 -20.50 -13.34 11.01
N PRO A 136 -21.31 -14.17 11.69
CA PRO A 136 -22.75 -14.00 11.69
C PRO A 136 -23.08 -12.67 12.38
N SER A 137 -23.58 -11.70 11.61
CA SER A 137 -24.06 -10.44 12.17
C SER A 137 -25.22 -10.74 13.13
N GLY A 138 -25.05 -10.47 14.42
CA GLY A 138 -26.05 -10.69 15.47
C GLY A 138 -27.26 -9.75 15.40
N ARG A 139 -27.62 -9.24 14.22
CA ARG A 139 -28.85 -8.45 14.03
C ARG A 139 -30.03 -9.42 13.93
N SER A 140 -30.47 -9.90 15.09
CA SER A 140 -31.79 -10.51 15.21
C SER A 140 -32.83 -9.50 14.73
N LYS A 141 -33.54 -9.85 13.65
CA LYS A 141 -34.76 -9.14 13.25
C LYS A 141 -35.78 -9.38 14.36
N LYS A 142 -36.17 -8.32 15.07
CA LYS A 142 -37.46 -8.29 15.77
C LYS A 142 -38.59 -8.21 14.76
#